data_AF-A0A929IHY6-F1
#
_entry.id   AF-A0A929IHY6-F1
#
_cell.length_a   1.000
_cell.length_b   1.000
_cell.length_c   1.000
_cell.angle_alpha   90.00
_cell.angle_beta   90.00
_cell.angle_gamma   90.00
#
_symmetry.space_group_name_H-M   'P 1'
#
loop_
_entity.id
_entity.type
_entity.pdbx_description
1 polymer ?
#
loop_
_entity_poly.entity_id
_entity_poly.type
_entity_poly.pdbx_seq_one_letter_code
_entity_poly.pdbx_strand_id
1 'polypeptide(L)'
;VLAMASLVIIPCRPERNDLFAADMTSEVAQMLGTKTVFVVSSAIRGARMSDQIAVELAKHGTVAPATLFRRPEVAEAMAQGQTVLETDPEGEAAKEFERLWNYIHERLGKIVQLNFPA
;
A
#
# COMPACT_ATOMS: atom_id res chain seq x y z
N VAL A 1 -15.18 -11.57 4.44
CA VAL A 1 -13.87 -11.09 4.95
C VAL A 1 -13.74 -9.57 4.88
N LEU A 2 -13.99 -8.90 3.74
CA LEU A 2 -13.87 -7.43 3.64
C LEU A 2 -14.69 -6.66 4.71
N ALA A 3 -15.95 -7.03 4.92
CA ALA A 3 -16.82 -6.41 5.93
C ALA A 3 -16.34 -6.57 7.39
N MET A 4 -15.35 -7.44 7.65
CA MET A 4 -14.77 -7.63 8.98
C MET A 4 -13.52 -6.74 9.22
N ALA A 5 -12.98 -6.11 8.17
CA ALA A 5 -11.80 -5.27 8.29
C ALA A 5 -12.18 -3.84 8.69
N SER A 6 -11.36 -3.22 9.56
CA SER A 6 -11.47 -1.79 9.86
C SER A 6 -10.94 -0.92 8.71
N LEU A 7 -9.94 -1.43 8.00
CA LEU A 7 -9.31 -0.78 6.86
C LEU A 7 -8.84 -1.85 5.87
N VAL A 8 -9.11 -1.64 4.57
CA VAL A 8 -8.63 -2.49 3.48
C VAL A 8 -7.55 -1.72 2.71
N ILE A 9 -6.37 -2.31 2.62
CA ILE A 9 -5.25 -1.80 1.84
C ILE A 9 -5.25 -2.51 0.50
N ILE A 10 -5.31 -1.75 -0.59
CA ILE A 10 -5.38 -2.28 -1.96
C ILE A 10 -4.06 -1.94 -2.67
N PRO A 11 -3.09 -2.87 -2.72
CA PRO A 11 -1.88 -2.67 -3.50
C PRO A 11 -2.21 -2.73 -4.99
N CYS A 12 -1.72 -1.76 -5.75
CA CYS A 12 -1.92 -1.67 -7.19
C CYS A 12 -0.56 -1.53 -7.86
N ARG A 13 -0.21 -2.44 -8.78
CA ARG A 13 0.95 -2.20 -9.66
C ARG A 13 0.64 -1.08 -10.64
N PRO A 14 1.66 -0.40 -11.19
CA PRO A 14 1.44 0.61 -12.20
C PRO A 14 1.13 -0.02 -13.58
N GLU A 15 0.10 -0.87 -13.63
CA GLU A 15 -0.30 -1.65 -14.80
C GLU A 15 -1.83 -1.60 -14.96
N ARG A 16 -2.32 -1.66 -16.21
CA ARG A 16 -3.76 -1.48 -16.51
C ARG A 16 -4.65 -2.53 -15.84
N ASN A 17 -4.21 -3.78 -15.80
CA ASN A 17 -4.99 -4.87 -15.22
C ASN A 17 -5.10 -4.71 -13.70
N ASP A 18 -4.02 -4.29 -13.04
CA ASP A 18 -4.02 -4.02 -11.60
C ASP A 18 -4.93 -2.84 -11.24
N LEU A 19 -4.98 -1.78 -12.06
CA LEU A 19 -5.92 -0.67 -11.87
C LEU A 19 -7.37 -1.13 -11.88
N PHE A 20 -7.74 -1.96 -12.87
CA PHE A 20 -9.09 -2.50 -12.99
C PHE A 20 -9.45 -3.37 -11.77
N ALA A 21 -8.53 -4.23 -11.33
CA ALA A 21 -8.74 -5.07 -10.15
C ALA A 21 -8.85 -4.24 -8.86
N ALA A 22 -8.06 -3.17 -8.75
CA ALA A 22 -8.10 -2.25 -7.61
C ALA A 22 -9.44 -1.51 -7.54
N ASP A 23 -9.96 -1.05 -8.67
CA ASP A 23 -11.26 -0.39 -8.76
C ASP A 23 -12.40 -1.32 -8.33
N MET A 24 -12.46 -2.54 -8.90
CA MET A 24 -13.46 -3.54 -8.51
C MET A 24 -13.42 -3.86 -7.01
N THR A 25 -12.21 -4.01 -6.44
CA THR A 25 -12.05 -4.29 -5.02
C THR A 25 -12.54 -3.12 -4.15
N SER A 26 -12.26 -1.89 -4.59
CA SER A 26 -12.72 -0.67 -3.92
C SER A 26 -14.23 -0.54 -3.97
N GLU A 27 -14.86 -0.84 -5.10
CA GLU A 27 -16.32 -0.81 -5.25
C GLU A 27 -16.99 -1.76 -4.27
N VAL A 28 -16.53 -3.02 -4.18
CA VAL A 28 -17.08 -4.00 -3.22
C VAL A 28 -16.87 -3.54 -1.77
N ALA A 29 -15.69 -3.01 -1.44
CA ALA A 29 -15.43 -2.50 -0.10
C ALA A 29 -16.33 -1.30 0.26
N GLN A 30 -16.57 -0.39 -0.70
CA GLN A 30 -17.50 0.74 -0.55
C GLN A 30 -18.94 0.28 -0.33
N MET A 31 -19.42 -0.71 -1.09
CA MET A 31 -20.74 -1.31 -0.91
C MET A 31 -20.93 -1.91 0.49
N LEU A 32 -19.85 -2.43 1.09
CA LEU A 32 -19.83 -2.99 2.44
C LEU A 32 -19.59 -1.94 3.54
N GLY A 33 -19.39 -0.66 3.18
CA GLY A 33 -19.09 0.42 4.12
C GLY A 33 -17.67 0.35 4.70
N THR A 34 -16.79 -0.49 4.16
CA THR A 34 -15.42 -0.69 4.63
C THR A 34 -14.49 0.40 4.07
N LYS A 35 -13.67 1.01 4.94
CA LYS A 35 -12.71 2.03 4.52
C LYS A 35 -11.58 1.42 3.69
N THR A 36 -11.15 2.11 2.65
CA THR A 36 -10.07 1.67 1.76
C THR A 36 -8.93 2.69 1.69
N VAL A 37 -7.74 2.18 1.33
CA VAL A 37 -6.57 2.95 0.91
C VAL A 37 -5.87 2.20 -0.23
N PHE A 38 -5.54 2.89 -1.30
CA PHE A 38 -4.68 2.37 -2.36
C PHE A 38 -3.20 2.57 -2.04
N VAL A 39 -2.36 1.63 -2.47
CA VAL A 39 -0.90 1.73 -2.39
C VAL A 39 -0.31 1.44 -3.76
N VAL A 40 0.52 2.35 -4.28
CA VAL A 40 1.27 2.08 -5.50
C VAL A 40 2.39 1.10 -5.16
N SER A 41 2.35 -0.08 -5.77
CA SER A 41 3.25 -1.20 -5.48
C SER A 41 4.02 -1.66 -6.71
N SER A 42 5.14 -2.36 -6.51
CA SER A 42 6.00 -2.84 -7.61
C SER A 42 6.38 -1.76 -8.63
N ALA A 43 6.48 -0.50 -8.20
CA ALA A 43 6.76 0.62 -9.08
C ALA A 43 8.19 0.54 -9.65
N ILE A 44 8.37 0.94 -10.90
CA ILE A 44 9.69 1.04 -11.51
C ILE A 44 10.21 2.47 -11.32
N ARG A 45 11.39 2.61 -10.72
CA ARG A 45 12.00 3.93 -10.45
C ARG A 45 12.24 4.68 -11.76
N GLY A 46 11.86 5.96 -11.79
CA GLY A 46 11.99 6.82 -12.98
C GLY A 46 10.91 6.61 -14.05
N ALA A 47 10.00 5.66 -13.88
CA ALA A 47 8.88 5.48 -14.81
C ALA A 47 7.77 6.51 -14.51
N ARG A 48 7.48 7.39 -15.49
CA ARG A 48 6.36 8.35 -15.44
C ARG A 48 5.00 7.71 -15.15
N MET A 49 4.86 6.42 -15.45
CA MET A 49 3.61 5.67 -15.25
C MET A 49 3.17 5.64 -13.78
N SER A 50 4.10 5.64 -12.83
CA SER A 50 3.78 5.55 -11.40
C SER A 50 2.99 6.78 -10.91
N ASP A 51 3.39 7.98 -11.36
CA ASP A 51 2.72 9.24 -10.99
C ASP A 51 1.33 9.32 -11.62
N GLN A 52 1.20 8.89 -12.89
CA GLN A 52 -0.09 8.83 -13.58
C GLN A 52 -1.06 7.88 -12.87
N ILE A 53 -0.55 6.80 -12.29
CA ILE A 53 -1.36 5.79 -11.61
C ILE A 53 -1.77 6.24 -10.22
N ALA A 54 -0.92 6.96 -9.50
CA ALA A 54 -1.35 7.63 -8.28
C ALA A 54 -2.51 8.61 -8.55
N VAL A 55 -2.43 9.39 -9.64
CA VAL A 55 -3.51 10.30 -10.07
C VAL A 55 -4.77 9.54 -10.47
N GLU A 56 -4.64 8.43 -11.18
CA GLU A 56 -5.80 7.61 -11.57
C GLU A 56 -6.49 7.01 -10.35
N LEU A 57 -5.73 6.34 -9.47
CA LEU A 57 -6.26 5.75 -8.24
C LEU A 57 -6.91 6.79 -7.32
N ALA A 58 -6.40 8.02 -7.31
CA ALA A 58 -6.95 9.12 -6.52
C ALA A 58 -8.39 9.50 -6.95
N LYS A 59 -8.80 9.18 -8.18
CA LYS A 59 -10.20 9.36 -8.62
C LYS A 59 -11.15 8.37 -7.95
N HIS A 60 -10.64 7.21 -7.55
CA HIS A 60 -11.42 6.10 -7.00
C HIS A 60 -11.32 6.00 -5.47
N GLY A 61 -10.45 6.79 -4.83
CA GLY A 61 -10.30 6.77 -3.38
C GLY A 61 -8.99 7.37 -2.87
N THR A 62 -8.71 7.14 -1.59
CA THR A 62 -7.47 7.65 -0.97
C THR A 62 -6.27 6.82 -1.40
N VAL A 63 -5.19 7.49 -1.82
CA VAL A 63 -3.90 6.86 -2.09
C VAL A 63 -2.93 7.17 -0.95
N ALA A 64 -2.22 6.17 -0.45
CA ALA A 64 -1.17 6.35 0.55
C ALA A 64 -0.03 7.22 -0.04
N PRO A 65 0.56 8.14 0.74
CA PRO A 65 1.72 8.93 0.33
C PRO A 65 3.01 8.10 0.41
N ALA A 66 2.96 6.84 -0.06
CA ALA A 66 4.04 5.89 -0.08
C ALA A 66 3.98 5.07 -1.37
N THR A 67 5.09 5.02 -2.08
CA THR A 67 5.28 4.17 -3.25
C THR A 67 6.25 3.05 -2.88
N LEU A 68 5.84 1.80 -3.07
CA LEU A 68 6.70 0.64 -2.92
C LEU A 68 7.31 0.31 -4.28
N PHE A 69 8.63 0.45 -4.40
CA PHE A 69 9.31 0.16 -5.65
C PHE A 69 9.60 -1.34 -5.77
N ARG A 70 9.68 -1.81 -7.01
CA ARG A 70 10.18 -3.16 -7.30
C ARG A 70 11.67 -3.18 -6.97
N ARG A 71 12.03 -3.98 -5.97
CA ARG A 71 13.36 -4.00 -5.35
C ARG A 71 13.88 -5.43 -5.24
N PRO A 72 15.10 -5.72 -5.73
CA PRO A 72 15.73 -7.03 -5.54
C PRO A 72 15.83 -7.42 -4.06
N GLU A 73 16.12 -6.44 -3.19
CA GLU A 73 16.33 -6.65 -1.76
C GLU A 73 15.05 -7.19 -1.07
N VAL A 74 13.87 -6.79 -1.56
CA VAL A 74 12.58 -7.31 -1.08
C VAL A 74 12.39 -8.78 -1.46
N ALA A 75 12.79 -9.16 -2.69
CA ALA A 75 12.70 -10.54 -3.14
C ALA A 75 13.73 -11.45 -2.44
N GLU A 76 14.93 -10.92 -2.18
CA GLU A 76 15.99 -11.62 -1.45
C GLU A 76 15.59 -11.88 0.00
N ALA A 77 15.11 -10.86 0.72
CA ALA A 77 14.61 -11.03 2.09
C ALA A 77 13.47 -12.06 2.14
N MET A 78 12.52 -11.99 1.19
CA MET A 78 11.43 -12.96 1.08
C MET A 78 11.94 -14.40 0.86
N ALA A 79 12.96 -14.60 0.02
CA ALA A 79 13.55 -15.92 -0.23
C ALA A 79 14.21 -16.52 1.03
N GLN A 80 14.64 -15.67 1.97
CA GLN A 80 15.23 -16.07 3.25
C GLN A 80 14.18 -16.18 4.37
N GLY A 81 12.90 -15.89 4.10
CA GLY A 81 11.84 -15.87 5.10
C GLY A 81 11.91 -14.66 6.05
N GLN A 82 12.57 -13.59 5.61
CA GLN A 82 12.77 -12.36 6.38
C GLN A 82 12.09 -11.17 5.68
N THR A 83 12.01 -10.07 6.40
CA THR A 83 11.61 -8.76 5.89
C THR A 83 12.83 -7.89 5.59
N VAL A 84 12.66 -6.88 4.74
CA VAL A 84 13.74 -5.91 4.48
C VAL A 84 14.13 -5.11 5.73
N LEU A 85 13.23 -4.99 6.72
CA LEU A 85 13.55 -4.37 8.00
C LEU A 85 14.51 -5.23 8.86
N GLU A 86 14.62 -6.52 8.58
CA GLU A 86 15.53 -7.43 9.28
C GLU A 86 16.86 -7.60 8.54
N THR A 87 16.83 -7.59 7.20
CA THR A 87 18.03 -7.81 6.39
C THR A 87 18.82 -6.52 6.12
N ASP A 88 18.14 -5.39 5.91
CA ASP A 88 18.74 -4.07 5.64
C ASP A 88 17.87 -2.93 6.21
N PRO A 89 17.88 -2.72 7.54
CA PRO A 89 16.98 -1.78 8.22
C PRO A 89 17.13 -0.32 7.75
N GLU A 90 18.33 0.08 7.36
CA GLU A 90 18.64 1.44 6.88
C GLU A 90 18.46 1.58 5.35
N GLY A 91 18.10 0.47 4.70
CA GLY A 91 17.91 0.36 3.27
C GLY A 91 16.72 1.16 2.77
N GLU A 92 16.78 1.55 1.50
CA GLU A 92 15.68 2.29 0.87
C GLU A 92 14.38 1.47 0.81
N ALA A 93 14.47 0.13 0.76
CA ALA A 93 13.32 -0.74 0.84
C ALA A 93 12.64 -0.62 2.22
N ALA A 94 13.40 -0.73 3.31
CA ALA A 94 12.89 -0.61 4.66
C ALA A 94 12.18 0.74 4.88
N LYS A 95 12.81 1.84 4.48
CA LYS A 95 12.23 3.20 4.55
C LYS A 95 10.91 3.34 3.78
N GLU A 96 10.74 2.63 2.67
CA GLU A 96 9.48 2.61 1.91
C GLU A 96 8.35 1.94 2.68
N PHE A 97 8.63 0.78 3.30
CA PHE A 97 7.66 0.07 4.12
C PHE A 97 7.36 0.79 5.43
N GLU A 98 8.36 1.40 6.08
CA GLU A 98 8.14 2.22 7.28
C GLU A 98 7.25 3.43 7.01
N ARG A 99 7.48 4.15 5.89
CA ARG A 99 6.63 5.27 5.50
C ARG A 99 5.19 4.83 5.24
N LEU A 100 5.00 3.68 4.57
CA LEU A 100 3.67 3.12 4.40
C LEU A 100 3.03 2.75 5.75
N TRP A 101 3.78 2.06 6.61
CA TRP A 101 3.31 1.65 7.93
C TRP A 101 2.89 2.84 8.78
N ASN A 102 3.72 3.87 8.89
CA ASN A 102 3.41 5.08 9.67
C ASN A 102 2.10 5.74 9.20
N TYR A 103 1.88 5.83 7.89
CA TYR A 103 0.64 6.36 7.34
C TYR A 103 -0.58 5.48 7.69
N ILE A 104 -0.45 4.16 7.51
CA ILE A 104 -1.52 3.21 7.81
C ILE A 104 -1.84 3.20 9.30
N HIS A 105 -0.82 3.20 10.14
CA HIS A 105 -0.92 3.22 11.59
C HIS A 105 -1.69 4.45 12.08
N GLU A 106 -1.32 5.65 11.62
CA GLU A 106 -2.02 6.89 11.95
C GLU A 106 -3.50 6.84 11.49
N ARG A 107 -3.74 6.35 10.27
CA ARG A 107 -5.09 6.26 9.72
C ARG A 107 -5.94 5.24 10.47
N LEU A 108 -5.36 4.09 10.82
CA LEU A 108 -6.05 3.06 11.57
C LEU A 108 -6.44 3.60 12.94
N GLY A 109 -5.53 4.24 13.68
CA GLY A 109 -5.82 4.86 14.98
C GLY A 109 -7.03 5.81 14.94
N LYS A 110 -7.17 6.61 13.86
CA LYS A 110 -8.33 7.47 13.63
C LYS A 110 -9.63 6.69 13.37
N ILE A 111 -9.56 5.53 12.72
CA ILE A 111 -10.72 4.69 12.39
C ILE A 111 -11.22 3.94 13.63
N VAL A 112 -10.31 3.32 14.38
CA VAL A 112 -10.67 2.41 15.48
C VAL A 112 -10.71 3.10 16.85
N GLN A 113 -10.38 4.41 16.92
CA GLN A 113 -10.26 5.17 18.17
C GLN A 113 -9.33 4.50 19.20
N LEU A 114 -8.35 3.73 18.74
CA LEU A 114 -7.36 3.07 19.60
C LEU A 114 -6.09 3.94 19.67
N ASN A 115 -5.60 4.15 20.89
CA ASN A 115 -4.22 4.59 21.10
C ASN A 115 -3.30 3.38 20.91
N PHE A 116 -2.70 3.26 19.74
CA PHE A 116 -1.58 2.36 19.56
C PHE A 116 -0.32 2.97 20.19
N PRO A 117 0.44 2.23 21.00
CA PRO A 117 1.75 2.70 21.46
C PRO A 117 2.67 2.92 20.25
N ALA A 118 3.44 4.00 20.32
CA ALA A 118 4.44 4.36 19.32
C ALA A 118 5.59 3.36 19.27
#